data_AF-A0AA47NUV2-F1
#
_entry.id   AF-A0AA47NUV2-F1
#
_cell.length_a   1.000
_cell.length_b   1.000
_cell.length_c   1.000
_cell.angle_alpha   90.00
_cell.angle_beta   90.00
_cell.angle_gamma   90.00
#
_symmetry.space_group_name_H-M   'P 1'
#
loop_
_entity.id
_entity.type
_entity.pdbx_description
1 polymer ?
#
loop_
_entity_poly.entity_id
_entity_poly.type
_entity_poly.pdbx_seq_one_letter_code
_entity_poly.pdbx_strand_id
1 'polypeptide(L)'
;MLKVVPVLLHYGEKTLDTFAILDDGSERTMLLPAAVKSLGIRGPAEALPLRTVRQDIQVLHGYAVSFHISSVALPHVSFKISGSFTASRLSLAACKENSNTYAVFLYLPSTR
;
A
#
# COMPACT_ATOMS: atom_id res chain seq x y z
N MET A 1 -7.31 -11.48 -10.38
CA MET A 1 -5.95 -12.01 -10.62
C MET A 1 -4.97 -11.32 -9.68
N LEU A 2 -4.28 -12.09 -8.82
CA LEU A 2 -3.27 -11.57 -7.92
C LEU A 2 -1.89 -11.59 -8.60
N LYS A 3 -1.18 -10.47 -8.70
CA LYS A 3 0.16 -10.40 -9.30
C LYS A 3 1.12 -9.56 -8.46
N VAL A 4 2.35 -10.04 -8.27
CA VAL A 4 3.43 -9.26 -7.63
C VAL A 4 4.26 -8.58 -8.72
N VAL A 5 4.50 -7.28 -8.60
CA VAL A 5 5.28 -6.48 -9.56
C VAL A 5 6.26 -5.55 -8.86
N PRO A 6 7.50 -5.37 -9.39
CA PRO A 6 8.45 -4.41 -8.85
C PRO A 6 8.02 -2.97 -9.19
N VAL A 7 8.12 -2.07 -8.20
CA VAL A 7 7.68 -0.69 -8.28
C VAL A 7 8.62 0.24 -7.52
N LEU A 8 8.63 1.50 -7.91
CA LEU A 8 9.27 2.58 -7.18
C LEU A 8 8.17 3.42 -6.52
N LEU A 9 8.29 3.64 -5.21
CA LEU A 9 7.44 4.58 -4.48
C LEU A 9 8.19 5.88 -4.27
N HIS A 10 7.53 7.00 -4.54
CA HIS A 10 8.12 8.33 -4.43
C HIS A 10 7.31 9.21 -3.49
N TYR A 11 8.03 9.94 -2.62
CA TYR A 11 7.44 10.95 -1.75
C TYR A 11 8.46 12.06 -1.46
N GLY A 12 8.20 13.25 -2.00
CA GLY A 12 9.21 14.31 -2.07
C GLY A 12 10.46 13.80 -2.80
N GLU A 13 11.63 14.06 -2.23
CA GLU A 13 12.93 13.62 -2.78
C GLU A 13 13.28 12.16 -2.47
N LYS A 14 12.41 11.43 -1.75
CA LYS A 14 12.69 10.04 -1.34
C LYS A 14 12.05 9.06 -2.30
N THR A 15 12.82 8.03 -2.64
CA THR A 15 12.37 6.89 -3.45
C THR A 15 12.62 5.59 -2.69
N LEU A 16 11.66 4.66 -2.76
CA LEU A 16 11.75 3.33 -2.19
C LEU A 16 11.49 2.29 -3.28
N ASP A 17 12.49 1.45 -3.54
CA ASP A 17 12.36 0.25 -4.40
C ASP A 17 11.69 -0.87 -3.60
N THR A 18 10.60 -1.42 -4.15
CA THR A 18 9.83 -2.49 -3.52
C THR A 18 8.91 -3.22 -4.51
N PHE A 19 8.04 -4.08 -4.00
CA PHE A 19 7.02 -4.80 -4.74
C PHE A 19 5.61 -4.31 -4.39
N ALA A 20 4.74 -4.28 -5.39
CA ALA A 20 3.30 -4.14 -5.22
C ALA A 20 2.60 -5.46 -5.53
N ILE A 21 1.52 -5.74 -4.81
CA ILE A 21 0.54 -6.76 -5.09
C ILE A 21 -0.61 -6.07 -5.83
N LEU A 22 -0.79 -6.41 -7.10
CA LEU A 22 -1.93 -6.02 -7.90
C LEU A 22 -3.07 -6.98 -7.57
N ASP A 23 -4.13 -6.44 -6.99
CA ASP A 23 -5.30 -7.20 -6.56
C ASP A 23 -6.58 -6.50 -7.05
N ASP A 24 -7.25 -7.12 -8.03
CA ASP A 24 -8.52 -6.66 -8.57
C ASP A 24 -9.71 -6.89 -7.61
N GLY A 25 -9.51 -7.66 -6.54
CA GLY A 25 -10.48 -7.84 -5.46
C GLY A 25 -10.36 -6.82 -4.33
N SER A 26 -9.35 -5.96 -4.34
CA SER A 26 -9.15 -4.96 -3.29
C SER A 26 -10.07 -3.76 -3.50
N GLU A 27 -10.87 -3.38 -2.50
CA GLU A 27 -11.67 -2.15 -2.58
C GLU A 27 -10.83 -0.89 -2.30
N ARG A 28 -9.64 -1.08 -1.71
CA ARG A 28 -8.81 0.02 -1.24
C ARG A 28 -7.32 -0.29 -1.34
N THR A 29 -6.57 0.68 -1.84
CA THR A 29 -5.11 0.62 -1.85
C THR A 29 -4.55 0.71 -0.43
N MET A 30 -3.67 -0.22 -0.07
CA MET A 30 -3.03 -0.27 1.24
C MET A 30 -1.51 -0.14 1.11
N LEU A 31 -0.90 0.65 2.00
CA LEU A 31 0.55 0.82 2.08
C LEU A 31 1.04 0.34 3.45
N LEU A 32 2.01 -0.58 3.46
CA LEU A 32 2.54 -1.09 4.72
C LEU A 32 3.20 0.02 5.57
N PRO A 33 3.02 0.01 6.90
CA PRO A 33 3.60 1.03 7.79
C PRO A 33 5.11 1.20 7.66
N ALA A 34 5.82 0.12 7.34
CA ALA A 34 7.26 0.17 7.12
C ALA A 34 7.64 1.10 5.95
N ALA A 35 6.84 1.11 4.87
CA ALA A 35 7.09 1.93 3.69
C ALA A 35 6.83 3.41 4.00
N VAL A 36 5.73 3.67 4.72
CA VAL A 36 5.37 4.99 5.24
C VAL A 36 6.48 5.56 6.11
N LYS A 37 7.02 4.75 7.03
CA LYS A 37 8.15 5.14 7.90
C LYS A 37 9.42 5.42 7.10
N SER A 38 9.76 4.55 6.13
CA SER A 38 10.95 4.69 5.29
C SER A 38 10.91 5.98 4.45
N LEU A 39 9.77 6.24 3.81
CA LEU A 39 9.55 7.43 2.99
C LEU A 39 9.21 8.68 3.82
N GLY A 40 8.91 8.54 5.12
CA GLY A 40 8.54 9.66 5.99
C GLY A 40 7.18 10.28 5.65
N ILE A 41 6.25 9.49 5.10
CA ILE A 41 4.93 9.97 4.67
C ILE A 41 4.08 10.29 5.90
N ARG A 42 3.32 11.39 5.82
CA ARG A 42 2.33 11.78 6.83
C ARG A 42 0.97 11.97 6.18
N GLY A 43 -0.08 11.80 6.96
CA GLY A 43 -1.45 11.93 6.51
C GLY A 43 -2.43 12.12 7.67
N PRO A 44 -3.68 12.54 7.39
CA PRO A 44 -4.70 12.63 8.42
C PRO A 44 -5.03 11.25 8.99
N ALA A 45 -5.43 11.23 10.26
CA ALA A 45 -5.94 10.03 10.90
C ALA A 45 -7.20 9.54 10.18
N GLU A 46 -7.33 8.22 10.06
CA GLU A 46 -8.45 7.58 9.39
C GLU A 46 -8.88 6.33 10.14
N ALA A 47 -10.18 6.03 10.11
CA ALA A 47 -10.75 4.78 10.59
C ALA A 47 -11.38 4.02 9.42
N LEU A 48 -10.92 2.79 9.19
CA LEU A 48 -11.39 1.93 8.10
C LEU A 48 -12.15 0.72 8.69
N PRO A 49 -13.47 0.59 8.47
CA PRO A 49 -14.19 -0.63 8.82
C PRO A 49 -13.82 -1.75 7.84
N LEU A 50 -13.36 -2.88 8.38
CA LEU A 50 -13.08 -4.10 7.63
C LEU A 50 -14.08 -5.19 8.00
N ARG A 51 -14.68 -5.82 6.99
CA ARG A 51 -15.52 -6.99 7.18
C ARG A 51 -14.65 -8.23 7.19
N THR A 52 -14.74 -9.01 8.26
CA THR A 52 -14.01 -10.28 8.39
C THR A 52 -14.82 -11.42 7.77
N VAL A 53 -14.15 -12.56 7.50
CA VAL A 53 -14.81 -13.80 7.03
C VAL A 53 -15.88 -14.29 8.02
N ARG A 54 -15.75 -13.96 9.30
CA ARG A 54 -16.75 -14.27 10.34
C ARG A 54 -17.96 -13.33 10.34
N GLN A 55 -18.08 -12.46 9.33
CA GLN A 55 -19.11 -11.43 9.17
C GLN A 55 -19.10 -10.32 10.23
N ASP A 56 -18.13 -10.33 11.15
CA ASP A 56 -17.89 -9.23 12.08
C ASP A 56 -17.20 -8.05 11.38
N ILE A 57 -17.58 -6.83 11.76
CA ILE A 57 -16.91 -5.60 11.34
C ILE A 57 -15.86 -5.24 12.41
N GLN A 58 -14.61 -5.13 12.00
CA GLN A 58 -13.53 -4.58 12.82
C GLN A 58 -13.09 -3.24 12.27
N VAL A 59 -13.02 -2.22 13.12
CA VAL A 59 -12.50 -0.89 12.73
C VAL A 59 -10.99 -0.87 12.93
N LEU A 60 -10.25 -0.66 11.85
CA LEU A 60 -8.82 -0.36 11.91
C LEU A 60 -8.61 1.15 11.98
N HIS A 61 -7.79 1.57 12.94
CA HIS A 61 -7.34 2.95 13.05
C HIS A 61 -5.96 3.10 12.42
N GLY A 62 -5.81 4.12 11.59
CA GLY A 62 -4.64 4.34 10.76
C GLY A 62 -4.58 5.76 10.22
N TYR A 63 -4.00 5.90 9.04
CA TYR A 63 -3.83 7.18 8.38
C TYR A 63 -4.10 7.05 6.87
N ALA A 64 -4.65 8.10 6.28
CA ALA A 64 -4.78 8.23 4.83
C ALA A 64 -3.50 8.85 4.27
N VAL A 65 -2.71 8.10 3.51
CA VAL A 65 -1.43 8.56 2.95
C VAL A 65 -1.50 8.65 1.43
N SER A 66 -0.73 9.57 0.87
CA SER A 66 -0.64 9.78 -0.58
C SER A 66 0.81 9.80 -1.02
N PHE A 67 1.09 9.17 -2.15
CA PHE A 67 2.44 9.01 -2.70
C PHE A 67 2.36 8.86 -4.23
N HIS A 68 3.52 8.86 -4.88
CA HIS A 68 3.61 8.56 -6.31
C HIS A 68 4.22 7.17 -6.52
N ILE A 69 3.81 6.49 -7.58
CA ILE A 69 4.29 5.15 -7.91
C ILE A 69 4.69 5.07 -9.39
N SER A 70 5.78 4.37 -9.65
CA SER A 70 6.29 4.07 -10.98
C SER A 70 6.60 2.58 -11.11
N SER A 71 6.50 2.05 -12.33
CA SER A 71 7.06 0.72 -12.63
C SER A 71 8.58 0.83 -12.69
N VAL A 72 9.30 -0.17 -12.19
CA VAL A 72 10.76 -0.24 -12.35
C VAL A 72 11.16 -0.27 -13.84
N ALA A 73 10.31 -0.83 -14.71
CA ALA A 73 10.56 -0.85 -16.16
C ALA A 73 10.36 0.52 -16.83
N LEU A 74 9.60 1.44 -16.21
CA LEU A 74 9.27 2.76 -16.73
C LEU A 74 9.36 3.80 -15.60
N PRO A 75 10.55 4.08 -15.06
CA PRO A 75 10.72 4.89 -13.85
C PRO A 75 10.34 6.37 -14.05
N HIS A 76 10.32 6.84 -15.29
CA HIS A 76 9.93 8.22 -15.63
C HIS A 76 8.41 8.40 -15.76
N VAL A 77 7.64 7.30 -15.75
CA VAL A 77 6.18 7.33 -15.78
C VAL A 77 5.67 7.14 -14.36
N SER A 78 5.00 8.15 -13.83
CA SER A 78 4.59 8.19 -12.42
C SER A 78 3.10 8.46 -12.26
N PHE A 79 2.48 7.74 -11.32
CA PHE A 79 1.05 7.85 -11.02
C PHE A 79 0.87 8.27 -9.57
N LYS A 80 -0.01 9.25 -9.32
CA LYS A 80 -0.35 9.67 -7.96
C LYS A 80 -1.38 8.72 -7.35
N ILE A 81 -1.02 8.11 -6.24
CA ILE A 81 -1.92 7.34 -5.38
C ILE A 81 -2.38 8.25 -4.25
N SER A 82 -3.69 8.45 -4.13
CA SER A 82 -4.29 9.32 -3.11
C SER A 82 -5.15 8.50 -2.14
N GLY A 83 -5.10 8.85 -0.85
CA GLY A 83 -5.99 8.26 0.16
C GLY A 83 -5.78 6.76 0.42
N SER A 84 -4.57 6.25 0.13
CA SER A 84 -4.20 4.88 0.51
C SER A 84 -4.20 4.72 2.02
N PHE A 85 -4.63 3.57 2.51
CA PHE A 85 -4.73 3.32 3.95
C PHE A 85 -3.46 2.68 4.49
N THR A 86 -3.00 3.14 5.66
CA THR A 86 -1.93 2.50 6.42
C THR A 86 -2.31 2.41 7.90
N ALA A 87 -2.02 1.28 8.54
CA ALA A 87 -2.28 1.04 9.95
C ALA A 87 -1.27 0.04 10.53
N SER A 88 -0.90 0.19 11.80
CA SER A 88 0.06 -0.70 12.49
C SER A 88 -0.39 -2.16 12.53
N ARG A 89 -1.70 -2.41 12.49
CA ARG A 89 -2.31 -3.74 12.49
C ARG A 89 -2.47 -4.37 11.10
N LEU A 90 -1.97 -3.74 10.04
CA LEU A 90 -1.79 -4.38 8.73
C LEU A 90 -0.56 -5.29 8.76
N SER A 91 -0.59 -6.36 9.55
CA SER A 91 0.43 -7.41 9.45
C SER A 91 -0.04 -8.44 8.45
N LEU A 92 0.54 -8.42 7.25
CA LEU A 92 0.69 -9.67 6.50
C LEU A 92 1.61 -10.55 7.33
N ALA A 93 1.29 -11.83 7.50
CA ALA A 93 2.08 -12.75 8.32
C ALA A 93 3.57 -12.52 8.08
N ALA A 94 4.29 -12.11 9.12
CA ALA A 94 5.73 -11.97 9.05
C ALA A 94 6.29 -13.39 8.89
N CYS A 95 6.60 -13.81 7.66
CA CYS A 95 7.52 -14.90 7.49
C CYS A 95 8.84 -14.40 8.07
N LYS A 96 9.26 -14.97 9.20
CA LYS A 96 10.53 -14.66 9.88
C LYS A 96 11.67 -15.13 8.98
N GLU A 97 12.01 -14.34 7.97
CA GLU A 97 13.29 -14.43 7.31
C GLU A 97 13.61 -13.07 6.69
N ASN A 98 14.76 -12.53 7.11
CA ASN A 98 15.34 -11.25 6.73
C ASN A 98 14.91 -10.75 5.34
N SER A 99 13.93 -9.85 5.27
CA SER A 99 13.71 -8.96 4.13
C SER A 99 12.73 -7.87 4.54
N ASN A 100 13.13 -6.61 4.36
CA ASN A 100 12.23 -5.47 4.50
C ASN A 100 11.11 -5.56 3.45
N THR A 101 10.01 -6.26 3.75
CA THR A 101 8.88 -6.38 2.84
C THR A 101 8.04 -5.12 2.90
N TYR A 102 8.08 -4.30 1.84
CA TYR A 102 7.23 -3.12 1.69
C TYR A 102 6.16 -3.37 0.63
N ALA A 103 5.20 -4.26 0.90
CA ALA A 103 4.12 -4.51 -0.06
C ALA A 103 3.18 -3.30 -0.18
N VAL A 104 2.74 -3.02 -1.40
CA VAL A 104 1.63 -2.10 -1.70
C VAL A 104 0.51 -2.91 -2.32
N PHE A 105 -0.69 -2.86 -1.76
CA PHE A 105 -1.88 -3.42 -2.43
C PHE A 105 -2.48 -2.34 -3.27
N LEU A 106 -2.50 -2.49 -4.58
CA LEU A 106 -3.04 -1.49 -5.48
C LEU A 106 -4.43 -1.92 -5.96
N TYR A 107 -5.41 -1.07 -5.71
CA TYR A 107 -6.66 -1.12 -6.45
C TYR A 107 -6.41 -0.59 -7.86
N LEU A 108 -6.61 -1.45 -8.86
CA LEU A 108 -6.70 -1.05 -10.25
C LEU A 108 -8.19 -1.05 -10.61
N PRO A 109 -8.90 0.09 -10.60
CA PRO A 109 -10.24 0.12 -11.17
C PRO A 109 -10.11 -0.31 -12.62
N SER A 110 -10.84 -1.36 -13.01
CA SER A 110 -10.98 -1.74 -14.41
C SER A 110 -11.53 -0.53 -15.15
N THR A 111 -10.69 0.18 -15.89
CA THR A 111 -11.13 1.15 -16.88
C THR A 111 -11.98 0.37 -17.87
N ARG A 112 -13.30 0.60 -17.84
CA ARG A 112 -14.20 0.21 -18.92
C ARG A 112 -13.94 1.10 -20.12
#